data_AF-A0A6P3I8P7-F1
#
_entry.id   AF-A0A6P3I8P7-F1
#
_cell.length_a   1.000
_cell.length_b   1.000
_cell.length_c   1.000
_cell.angle_alpha   90.00
_cell.angle_beta   90.00
_cell.angle_gamma   90.00
#
_symmetry.space_group_name_H-M   'P 1'
#
loop_
_entity.id
_entity.type
_entity.pdbx_description
1 polymer ?
#
loop_
_entity_poly.entity_id
_entity_poly.type
_entity_poly.pdbx_seq_one_letter_code
_entity_poly.pdbx_strand_id
1 'polypeptide(L)'
;FPHRLECVVDYGGSTVAENSVTATRFIFGFLGPLVVVVVCHSALLCRATRRRWPLGLAVVVGFFVCWAPYHALGLVLTMAAPHSTLLAQALRAEPLVVGLALAHSCLNPMLFLYFGQAQLRQSLPAACRWALKEPQSEDESMVSKKSTSHDLVSEMEV
;
A
#
# COMPACT_ATOMS: atom_id res chain seq x y z
N PHE A 1 9.73 36.60 0.95
CA PHE A 1 9.56 35.15 1.17
C PHE A 1 8.19 34.74 0.67
N PRO A 2 8.05 33.64 -0.10
CA PRO A 2 6.73 33.18 -0.54
C PRO A 2 5.88 32.78 0.68
N HIS A 3 4.60 33.15 0.67
CA HIS A 3 3.67 32.88 1.78
C HIS A 3 3.22 31.41 1.89
N ARG A 4 3.51 30.58 0.86
CA ARG A 4 3.15 29.16 0.81
C ARG A 4 4.21 28.39 0.03
N LEU A 5 4.66 27.26 0.58
CA LEU A 5 5.49 26.27 -0.11
C LEU A 5 4.54 25.22 -0.68
N GLU A 6 4.63 24.96 -1.98
CA GLU A 6 3.81 23.96 -2.65
C GLU A 6 4.71 22.84 -3.18
N CYS A 7 4.27 21.60 -2.98
CA CYS A 7 4.90 20.43 -3.56
C CYS A 7 4.20 20.14 -4.89
N VAL A 8 4.82 20.54 -5.99
CA VAL A 8 4.26 20.39 -7.34
C VAL A 8 5.26 19.68 -8.24
N VAL A 9 4.74 18.97 -9.23
CA VAL A 9 5.56 18.39 -10.30
C VAL A 9 5.79 19.48 -11.34
N ASP A 10 7.05 19.85 -11.59
CA ASP A 10 7.42 20.84 -12.60
C ASP A 10 7.99 20.15 -13.85
N TYR A 11 7.27 20.23 -14.97
CA TYR A 11 7.69 19.73 -16.27
C TYR A 11 8.46 20.78 -17.10
N GLY A 12 8.81 21.93 -16.51
CA GLY A 12 9.53 23.02 -17.18
C GLY A 12 8.72 23.65 -18.31
N GLY A 13 7.38 23.59 -18.24
CA GLY A 13 6.47 24.06 -19.29
C GLY A 13 6.41 23.17 -20.54
N SER A 14 7.07 22.01 -20.56
CA SER A 14 7.04 21.09 -21.70
C SER A 14 5.79 20.22 -21.69
N THR A 15 4.82 20.60 -22.53
CA THR A 15 3.57 19.84 -22.72
C THR A 15 3.80 18.42 -23.26
N VAL A 16 4.88 18.23 -24.03
CA VAL A 16 5.27 16.90 -24.54
C VAL A 16 5.75 15.99 -23.41
N ALA A 17 6.54 16.52 -22.47
CA ALA A 17 7.01 15.77 -21.31
C ALA A 17 5.84 15.40 -20.38
N GLU A 18 4.97 16.36 -20.08
CA GLU A 18 3.77 16.14 -19.25
C GLU A 18 2.85 15.06 -19.85
N ASN A 19 2.55 15.17 -21.15
CA ASN A 19 1.67 14.23 -21.84
C ASN A 19 2.30 12.82 -21.95
N SER A 20 3.59 12.74 -22.27
CA SER A 20 4.28 11.44 -22.38
C SER A 20 4.36 10.70 -21.06
N VAL A 21 4.65 11.39 -19.96
CA VAL A 21 4.68 10.80 -18.61
C VAL A 21 3.28 10.35 -18.19
N THR A 22 2.26 11.18 -18.43
CA THR A 22 0.86 10.85 -18.14
C THR A 22 0.41 9.62 -18.91
N ALA A 23 0.67 9.58 -20.23
CA ALA A 23 0.33 8.45 -21.08
C ALA A 23 1.06 7.16 -20.69
N THR A 24 2.36 7.25 -20.42
CA THR A 24 3.18 6.10 -20.00
C THR A 24 2.67 5.52 -18.68
N ARG A 25 2.38 6.38 -17.69
CA ARG A 25 1.79 5.95 -16.41
C ARG A 25 0.45 5.28 -16.60
N PHE A 26 -0.41 5.81 -17.48
CA PHE A 26 -1.70 5.20 -17.77
C PHE A 26 -1.55 3.83 -18.45
N ILE A 27 -0.72 3.73 -19.48
CA ILE A 27 -0.57 2.49 -20.26
C ILE A 27 0.05 1.39 -19.41
N PHE A 28 1.19 1.65 -18.78
CA PHE A 28 1.94 0.63 -18.06
C PHE A 28 1.48 0.45 -16.62
N GLY A 29 0.97 1.49 -15.97
CA GLY A 29 0.49 1.43 -14.59
C GLY A 29 -0.96 0.95 -14.46
N PHE A 30 -1.76 1.05 -15.51
CA PHE A 30 -3.20 0.74 -15.45
C PHE A 30 -3.68 -0.16 -16.59
N LEU A 31 -3.58 0.29 -17.84
CA LEU A 31 -4.24 -0.38 -18.97
C LEU A 31 -3.62 -1.74 -19.31
N GLY A 32 -2.30 -1.82 -19.41
CA GLY A 32 -1.56 -3.05 -19.66
C GLY A 32 -1.83 -4.12 -18.59
N PRO A 33 -1.64 -3.81 -17.30
CA PRO A 33 -2.02 -4.71 -16.21
C PRO A 33 -3.49 -5.16 -16.27
N LEU A 34 -4.43 -4.26 -16.60
CA LEU A 34 -5.86 -4.59 -16.71
C LEU A 34 -6.11 -5.64 -17.77
N VAL A 35 -5.56 -5.45 -18.97
CA VAL A 35 -5.73 -6.39 -20.09
C VAL A 35 -5.19 -7.76 -19.73
N VAL A 36 -3.99 -7.83 -19.16
CA VAL A 36 -3.36 -9.11 -18.78
C VAL A 36 -4.23 -9.86 -17.77
N VAL A 37 -4.71 -9.16 -16.73
CA VAL A 37 -5.51 -9.81 -15.69
C VAL A 37 -6.87 -10.26 -16.22
N VAL A 38 -7.56 -9.44 -17.03
CA VAL A 38 -8.83 -9.82 -17.67
C VAL A 38 -8.67 -11.06 -18.55
N VAL A 39 -7.62 -11.11 -19.38
CA VAL A 39 -7.35 -12.25 -20.27
C VAL A 39 -7.03 -13.51 -19.46
N CYS A 40 -6.14 -13.40 -18.46
CA CYS A 40 -5.75 -14.54 -17.64
C CYS A 40 -6.95 -15.11 -16.84
N HIS A 41 -7.75 -14.25 -16.24
CA HIS A 41 -8.93 -14.69 -15.47
C HIS A 41 -10.06 -15.21 -16.33
N SER A 42 -10.32 -14.63 -17.50
CA SER A 42 -11.33 -15.16 -18.43
C SER A 42 -10.93 -16.56 -18.91
N ALA A 43 -9.66 -16.79 -19.24
CA ALA A 43 -9.15 -18.11 -19.57
C ALA A 43 -9.32 -19.11 -18.41
N LEU A 44 -9.02 -18.69 -17.17
CA LEU A 44 -9.22 -19.53 -15.98
C LEU A 44 -10.70 -19.86 -15.73
N LEU A 45 -11.58 -18.88 -15.89
CA LEU A 45 -13.03 -19.03 -15.68
C LEU A 45 -13.66 -19.94 -16.74
N CYS A 46 -13.20 -19.87 -17.98
CA CYS A 46 -13.62 -20.79 -19.04
C CYS A 46 -13.16 -22.24 -18.81
N ARG A 47 -12.04 -22.45 -18.09
CA ARG A 47 -11.51 -23.79 -17.79
C ARG A 47 -12.00 -24.36 -16.46
N ALA A 48 -12.49 -23.54 -15.54
CA ALA A 48 -12.91 -23.97 -14.22
C ALA A 48 -14.40 -24.35 -14.17
N THR A 49 -14.71 -25.59 -13.80
CA THR A 49 -16.09 -26.10 -13.64
C THR A 49 -16.78 -25.65 -12.34
N ARG A 50 -16.07 -24.98 -11.43
CA ARG A 50 -16.64 -24.39 -10.19
C ARG A 50 -16.35 -22.89 -10.13
N ARG A 51 -17.44 -22.13 -10.08
CA ARG A 51 -17.49 -20.66 -10.01
C ARG A 51 -17.12 -20.15 -8.62
N ARG A 52 -15.87 -20.34 -8.20
CA ARG A 52 -15.32 -19.61 -7.05
C ARG A 52 -14.62 -18.38 -7.59
N TRP A 53 -15.11 -17.19 -7.26
CA TRP A 53 -14.36 -15.95 -7.51
C TRP A 53 -13.04 -16.04 -6.73
N PRO A 54 -11.88 -16.23 -7.38
CA PRO A 54 -10.63 -16.30 -6.65
C PRO A 54 -10.41 -14.91 -6.05
N LEU A 55 -10.07 -14.83 -4.77
CA LEU A 55 -9.80 -13.59 -4.05
C LEU A 55 -8.83 -12.65 -4.80
N GLY A 56 -7.91 -13.20 -5.59
CA GLY A 56 -7.05 -12.42 -6.49
C GLY A 56 -7.83 -11.51 -7.44
N LEU A 57 -9.01 -11.94 -7.90
CA LEU A 57 -9.89 -11.10 -8.72
C LEU A 57 -10.46 -9.92 -7.92
N ALA A 58 -10.82 -10.10 -6.65
CA ALA A 58 -11.30 -9.00 -5.81
C ALA A 58 -10.20 -7.96 -5.54
N VAL A 59 -8.96 -8.41 -5.37
CA VAL A 59 -7.78 -7.55 -5.15
C VAL A 59 -7.46 -6.74 -6.41
N VAL A 60 -7.48 -7.40 -7.56
CA VAL A 60 -7.31 -6.77 -8.87
C VAL A 60 -8.41 -5.76 -9.12
N VAL A 61 -9.67 -6.13 -8.88
CA VAL A 61 -10.81 -5.21 -9.01
C VAL A 61 -10.64 -4.02 -8.07
N GLY A 62 -10.22 -4.26 -6.81
CA GLY A 62 -9.91 -3.19 -5.86
C GLY A 62 -8.79 -2.26 -6.34
N PHE A 63 -7.72 -2.80 -6.93
CA PHE A 63 -6.67 -2.00 -7.56
C PHE A 63 -7.26 -1.07 -8.63
N PHE A 64 -8.03 -1.62 -9.58
CA PHE A 64 -8.59 -0.81 -10.65
C PHE A 64 -9.63 0.19 -10.16
N VAL A 65 -10.50 -0.18 -9.22
CA VAL A 65 -11.49 0.74 -8.64
C VAL A 65 -10.82 1.90 -7.92
N CYS A 66 -9.73 1.65 -7.20
CA CYS A 66 -9.01 2.70 -6.50
C CYS A 66 -8.17 3.60 -7.43
N TRP A 67 -7.53 3.02 -8.46
CA TRP A 67 -6.59 3.76 -9.32
C TRP A 67 -7.22 4.34 -10.59
N ALA A 68 -8.29 3.76 -11.13
CA ALA A 68 -8.94 4.24 -12.36
C ALA A 68 -9.37 5.71 -12.27
N PRO A 69 -10.02 6.16 -11.17
CA PRO A 69 -10.46 7.55 -11.06
C PRO A 69 -9.28 8.51 -11.08
N TYR A 70 -8.15 8.13 -10.48
CA TYR A 70 -6.92 8.94 -10.46
C TYR A 70 -6.33 9.12 -11.85
N HIS A 71 -6.21 8.04 -12.62
CA HIS A 71 -5.73 8.12 -14.00
C HIS A 71 -6.69 8.88 -14.92
N ALA A 72 -8.00 8.65 -14.79
CA ALA A 72 -9.01 9.36 -15.56
C ALA A 72 -8.99 10.86 -15.25
N LEU A 73 -8.84 11.23 -13.98
CA LEU A 73 -8.73 12.62 -13.56
C LEU A 73 -7.46 13.28 -14.13
N GLY A 74 -6.32 12.61 -14.11
CA GLY A 74 -5.09 13.12 -14.72
C GLY A 74 -5.25 13.38 -16.22
N LEU A 75 -5.93 12.50 -16.96
CA LEU A 75 -6.23 12.71 -18.38
C LEU A 75 -7.18 13.89 -18.60
N VAL A 76 -8.18 14.05 -17.73
CA VAL A 76 -9.10 15.18 -17.78
C VAL A 76 -8.36 16.50 -17.53
N LEU A 77 -7.50 16.56 -16.52
CA LEU A 77 -6.74 17.76 -16.19
C LEU A 77 -5.81 18.19 -17.34
N THR A 78 -5.22 17.25 -18.07
CA THR A 78 -4.34 17.57 -19.21
C THR A 78 -5.09 17.92 -20.50
N MET A 79 -6.29 17.40 -20.71
CA MET A 79 -7.04 17.54 -21.97
C MET A 79 -8.18 18.56 -21.91
N ALA A 80 -8.62 18.97 -20.72
CA ALA A 80 -9.75 19.88 -20.58
C ALA A 80 -9.41 21.30 -21.06
N ALA A 81 -10.36 21.93 -21.77
CA ALA A 81 -10.21 23.31 -22.18
C ALA A 81 -10.15 24.26 -20.95
N PRO A 82 -9.36 25.35 -21.01
CA PRO A 82 -9.32 26.36 -19.96
C PRO A 82 -10.73 26.87 -19.64
N HIS A 83 -11.04 27.05 -18.36
CA HIS A 83 -12.35 27.52 -17.87
C HIS A 83 -13.57 26.66 -18.24
N SER A 84 -13.36 25.41 -18.69
CA SER A 84 -14.47 24.49 -18.92
C SER A 84 -15.14 24.06 -17.60
N THR A 85 -16.44 23.79 -17.67
CA THR A 85 -17.21 23.22 -16.55
C THR A 85 -16.65 21.87 -16.11
N LEU A 86 -16.10 21.11 -17.07
CA LEU A 86 -15.44 19.83 -16.86
C LEU A 86 -14.15 19.98 -16.03
N LEU A 87 -13.31 20.97 -16.34
CA LEU A 87 -12.10 21.27 -15.53
C LEU A 87 -12.47 21.68 -14.10
N ALA A 88 -13.51 22.50 -13.92
CA ALA A 88 -13.96 22.92 -12.60
C ALA A 88 -14.50 21.74 -11.76
N GLN A 89 -15.19 20.79 -12.38
CA GLN A 89 -15.64 19.57 -11.73
C GLN A 89 -14.47 18.64 -11.38
N ALA A 90 -13.49 18.51 -12.28
CA ALA A 90 -12.30 17.71 -12.06
C ALA A 90 -11.50 18.20 -10.83
N LEU A 91 -11.21 19.50 -10.77
CA LEU A 91 -10.51 20.10 -9.63
C LEU A 91 -11.26 19.93 -8.30
N ARG A 92 -12.60 19.95 -8.33
CA ARG A 92 -13.41 19.69 -7.12
C ARG A 92 -13.38 18.21 -6.69
N ALA A 93 -13.26 17.29 -7.65
CA ALA A 93 -13.21 15.85 -7.39
C ALA A 93 -11.81 15.36 -6.99
N GLU A 94 -10.76 16.12 -7.32
CA GLU A 94 -9.36 15.79 -7.08
C GLU A 94 -9.03 15.26 -5.68
N PRO A 95 -9.38 15.93 -4.57
CA PRO A 95 -9.04 15.43 -3.24
C PRO A 95 -9.68 14.07 -2.92
N LEU A 96 -10.91 13.83 -3.39
CA LEU A 96 -11.59 12.55 -3.21
C LEU A 96 -10.93 11.45 -4.04
N VAL A 97 -10.59 11.75 -5.28
CA VAL A 97 -9.94 10.84 -6.21
C VAL A 97 -8.55 10.44 -5.72
N VAL A 98 -7.76 11.41 -5.26
CA VAL A 98 -6.44 11.17 -4.65
C VAL A 98 -6.59 10.35 -3.37
N GLY A 99 -7.54 10.69 -2.50
CA GLY A 99 -7.83 9.92 -1.29
C GLY A 99 -8.18 8.46 -1.57
N LEU A 100 -8.98 8.21 -2.61
CA LEU A 100 -9.33 6.85 -3.03
C LEU A 100 -8.14 6.06 -3.58
N ALA A 101 -7.26 6.71 -4.35
CA ALA A 101 -6.02 6.10 -4.82
C ALA A 101 -5.09 5.75 -3.65
N LEU A 102 -5.01 6.60 -2.63
CA LEU A 102 -4.23 6.33 -1.41
C LEU A 102 -4.84 5.19 -0.58
N ALA A 103 -6.17 5.09 -0.52
CA ALA A 103 -6.88 4.00 0.15
C ALA A 103 -6.59 2.62 -0.46
N HIS A 104 -6.05 2.56 -1.70
CA HIS A 104 -5.54 1.31 -2.29
C HIS A 104 -4.55 0.58 -1.36
N SER A 105 -3.73 1.33 -0.63
CA SER A 105 -2.75 0.76 0.31
C SER A 105 -3.40 -0.10 1.41
N CYS A 106 -4.66 0.15 1.77
CA CYS A 106 -5.43 -0.64 2.74
C CYS A 106 -5.75 -2.05 2.23
N LEU A 107 -5.67 -2.29 0.92
CA LEU A 107 -5.82 -3.64 0.37
C LEU A 107 -4.64 -4.54 0.78
N ASN A 108 -3.46 -3.98 1.07
CA ASN A 108 -2.28 -4.75 1.48
C ASN A 108 -2.49 -5.45 2.84
N PRO A 109 -2.87 -4.77 3.95
CA PRO A 109 -3.23 -5.45 5.19
C PRO A 109 -4.38 -6.44 5.05
N MET A 110 -5.41 -6.13 4.23
CA MET A 110 -6.55 -7.02 4.00
C MET A 110 -6.13 -8.32 3.31
N LEU A 111 -5.20 -8.23 2.35
CA LEU A 111 -4.56 -9.38 1.71
C LEU A 111 -3.84 -10.26 2.73
N PHE A 112 -3.01 -9.66 3.59
CA PHE A 112 -2.28 -10.40 4.63
C PHE A 112 -3.21 -11.03 5.66
N LEU A 113 -4.26 -10.32 6.09
CA LEU A 113 -5.27 -10.82 7.03
C LEU A 113 -6.03 -12.02 6.49
N TYR A 114 -6.24 -12.11 5.18
CA TYR A 114 -7.02 -13.19 4.59
C TYR A 114 -6.15 -14.40 4.18
N PHE A 115 -5.02 -14.17 3.51
CA PHE A 115 -4.12 -15.26 3.08
C PHE A 115 -3.24 -15.80 4.20
N GLY A 116 -2.83 -14.93 5.11
CA GLY A 116 -1.95 -15.24 6.22
C GLY A 116 -2.68 -15.31 7.55
N GLN A 117 -4.02 -15.43 7.58
CA GLN A 117 -4.80 -15.24 8.81
C GLN A 117 -4.27 -16.06 10.00
N ALA A 118 -3.87 -17.30 9.76
CA ALA A 118 -3.28 -18.18 10.77
C ALA A 118 -1.91 -17.68 11.27
N GLN A 119 -1.03 -17.31 10.34
CA GLN A 119 0.32 -16.82 10.62
C GLN A 119 0.28 -15.43 11.27
N LEU A 120 -0.56 -14.54 10.76
CA LEU A 120 -0.74 -13.17 11.24
C LEU A 120 -1.36 -13.13 12.63
N ARG A 121 -2.32 -14.01 12.96
CA ARG A 121 -2.84 -14.16 14.34
C ARG A 121 -1.76 -14.54 15.35
N GLN A 122 -0.74 -15.28 14.91
CA GLN A 122 0.39 -15.66 15.76
C GLN A 122 1.43 -14.54 15.85
N SER A 123 1.70 -13.82 14.76
CA SER A 123 2.76 -12.81 14.67
C SER A 123 2.36 -11.41 15.15
N LEU A 124 1.11 -10.97 14.92
CA LEU A 124 0.64 -9.62 15.29
C LEU A 124 0.77 -9.32 16.78
N PRO A 125 0.34 -10.20 17.71
CA PRO A 125 0.46 -9.91 19.14
C PRO A 125 1.92 -9.77 19.56
N ALA A 126 2.83 -10.53 18.96
CA ALA A 126 4.26 -10.45 19.24
C ALA A 126 4.86 -9.13 18.72
N ALA A 127 4.53 -8.72 17.50
CA ALA A 127 4.98 -7.45 16.91
C ALA A 127 4.41 -6.24 17.65
N CYS A 128 3.12 -6.26 18.02
CA CYS A 128 2.50 -5.19 18.83
C CYS A 128 3.11 -5.09 20.22
N ARG A 129 3.37 -6.23 20.89
CA ARG A 129 4.07 -6.24 22.19
C ARG A 129 5.48 -5.68 22.09
N TRP A 130 6.18 -5.90 20.97
CA TRP A 130 7.51 -5.36 20.74
C TRP A 130 7.48 -3.86 20.45
N ALA A 131 6.53 -3.39 19.64
CA ALA A 131 6.37 -1.98 19.28
C ALA A 131 5.82 -1.10 20.41
N LEU A 132 4.98 -1.66 21.29
CA LEU A 132 4.43 -0.96 22.47
C LEU A 132 5.35 -1.01 23.70
N LYS A 133 6.42 -1.81 23.65
CA LYS A 133 7.45 -1.77 24.69
C LYS A 133 8.34 -0.57 24.38
N GLU A 134 7.96 0.59 24.89
CA GLU A 134 8.88 1.72 24.98
C GLU A 134 10.14 1.26 25.72
N PRO A 135 11.35 1.69 25.32
CA PRO A 135 12.56 1.30 26.02
C PRO A 135 12.48 1.93 27.41
N GLN A 136 12.06 1.15 28.41
CA GLN A 136 12.28 1.54 29.80
C GLN A 136 13.78 1.62 29.96
N SER A 137 14.25 2.86 30.07
CA SER A 137 15.56 3.22 30.58
C SER A 137 15.92 2.27 31.72
N GLU A 138 16.98 1.51 31.49
CA GLU A 138 17.78 0.88 32.51
C GLU A 138 18.27 1.98 33.47
N ASP A 139 17.47 2.30 34.47
CA ASP A 139 17.95 3.04 35.63
C ASP A 139 17.17 2.59 36.87
N GLU A 140 17.92 2.50 37.98
CA GLU A 140 17.49 2.12 39.34
C GLU A 140 17.49 0.61 39.65
N SER A 141 18.67 0.06 39.91
CA SER A 141 19.18 -0.02 41.29
C SER A 141 20.28 -1.09 41.43
N MET A 142 21.53 -0.64 41.34
CA MET A 142 22.63 -1.28 42.04
C MET A 142 22.37 -1.13 43.55
N VAL A 143 21.61 -2.05 44.15
CA VAL A 143 21.60 -2.23 45.60
C VAL A 143 21.87 -3.70 45.91
N SER A 144 23.17 -3.98 46.02
CA SER A 144 23.78 -4.86 47.03
C SER A 144 22.85 -5.89 47.67
N LYS A 145 22.93 -7.14 47.21
CA LYS A 145 23.00 -8.30 48.10
C LYS A 145 24.01 -9.31 47.57
N LYS A 146 25.24 -9.16 48.07
CA LYS A 146 26.25 -10.20 48.24
C LYS A 146 25.63 -11.50 48.78
N SER A 147 25.84 -12.63 48.10
CA SER A 147 26.26 -13.88 48.76
C SER A 147 26.73 -14.88 47.71
N THR A 148 28.06 -14.91 47.53
CA THR A 148 28.80 -16.02 46.94
C THR A 148 28.63 -17.25 47.84
N SER A 149 28.12 -18.35 47.28
CA SER A 149 28.45 -19.70 47.73
C SER A 149 28.65 -20.55 46.49
N HIS A 150 29.92 -20.84 46.25
CA HIS A 150 30.44 -21.83 45.33
C HIS A 150 30.85 -23.02 46.21
N ASP A 151 30.32 -24.20 45.93
CA ASP A 151 30.76 -25.54 46.38
C ASP A 151 29.65 -26.53 45.95
N LEU A 152 29.82 -27.74 45.44
CA LEU A 152 30.95 -28.62 45.12
C LEU A 152 30.29 -29.84 44.41
N VAL A 153 30.99 -30.48 43.44
CA VAL A 153 31.06 -31.98 43.25
C VAL A 153 29.76 -32.67 42.73
N SER A 154 29.71 -33.64 41.81
CA SER A 154 30.65 -34.50 41.08
C SER A 154 29.86 -35.31 40.03
N GLU A 155 30.61 -35.99 39.17
CA GLU A 155 30.26 -37.19 38.38
C GLU A 155 29.56 -37.04 37.03
N MET A 156 30.38 -37.19 35.98
CA MET A 156 30.01 -37.87 34.74
C MET A 156 30.75 -39.22 34.75
N GLU A 157 30.01 -40.32 34.76
CA GLU A 157 30.50 -41.68 34.50
C GLU A 157 30.55 -41.93 32.98
N VAL A 158 31.71 -42.49 32.57
CA VAL A 158 32.10 -43.20 31.33
C VAL A 158 32.07 -42.43 30.00
#